data_AF-A0A1B6HIS7-F1
#
_entry.id   AF-A0A1B6HIS7-F1
#
_cell.length_a   1.000
_cell.length_b   1.000
_cell.length_c   1.000
_cell.angle_alpha   90.00
_cell.angle_beta   90.00
_cell.angle_gamma   90.00
#
_symmetry.space_group_name_H-M   'P 1'
#
loop_
_entity.id
_entity.type
_entity.pdbx_description
1 polymer ?
#
loop_
_entity_poly.entity_id
_entity_poly.type
_entity_poly.pdbx_seq_one_letter_code
_entity_poly.pdbx_strand_id
1 'polypeptide(L)'
;PSDQPVHRTCGEEVIIHPDYKSREDGLHQQNDIALIRLQKHVHKYNDTSATRLTPICLPAFAKDTQFVEHKLLEIAGLGRPHLTDDISNSPLQTMRVPMVAQKDCENIWSNELVKESLCPGGETNCMWAVSNKFICTNGIKEIGLCSGETGVPLMAQVPLDRRGDVSKLFIVGLASQITGKRKRFSCPDVFTRVSSYMTWILDTIGE
;
A
#
# COMPACT_ATOMS: atom_id res chain seq x y z
N PRO A 1 19.62 -18.34 -15.86
CA PRO A 1 19.48 -18.18 -14.39
C PRO A 1 18.63 -19.34 -13.84
N SER A 2 19.21 -20.26 -13.06
CA SER A 2 18.43 -21.39 -12.54
C SER A 2 17.47 -20.89 -11.48
N ASP A 3 16.17 -21.10 -11.68
CA ASP A 3 15.13 -20.81 -10.70
C ASP A 3 15.43 -21.58 -9.40
N GLN A 4 15.84 -20.85 -8.37
CA GLN A 4 15.99 -21.43 -7.04
C GLN A 4 14.61 -21.44 -6.35
N PRO A 5 14.31 -22.47 -5.54
CA PRO A 5 12.94 -22.75 -5.10
C PRO A 5 12.35 -21.62 -4.24
N VAL A 6 11.07 -21.33 -4.49
CA VAL A 6 10.23 -20.41 -3.71
C VAL A 6 10.02 -20.99 -2.30
N HIS A 7 10.16 -20.14 -1.27
CA HIS A 7 9.78 -20.51 0.09
C HIS A 7 8.26 -20.46 0.23
N ARG A 8 7.63 -21.57 0.62
CA ARG A 8 6.18 -21.66 0.86
C ARG A 8 5.93 -21.99 2.32
N THR A 9 5.02 -21.26 2.95
CA THR A 9 4.59 -21.46 4.34
C THR A 9 3.12 -21.08 4.48
N CYS A 10 2.45 -21.62 5.50
CA CYS A 10 1.06 -21.28 5.81
C CYS A 10 1.01 -20.10 6.77
N GLY A 11 -0.04 -19.29 6.67
CA GLY A 11 -0.44 -18.38 7.74
C GLY A 11 -1.05 -19.21 8.88
N GLU A 12 -0.58 -18.99 10.09
CA GLU A 12 -1.18 -19.52 11.32
C GLU A 12 -2.39 -18.68 11.74
N GLU A 13 -2.27 -17.36 11.59
CA GLU A 13 -3.28 -16.42 12.04
C GLU A 13 -3.34 -15.20 11.12
N VAL A 14 -4.55 -14.70 10.88
CA VAL A 14 -4.81 -13.44 10.19
C VAL A 14 -5.45 -12.49 11.20
N ILE A 15 -4.74 -11.41 11.53
CA ILE A 15 -5.16 -10.43 12.53
C ILE A 15 -5.58 -9.17 11.77
N ILE A 16 -6.89 -9.00 11.62
CA ILE A 16 -7.50 -7.83 10.98
C ILE A 16 -7.53 -6.67 11.98
N HIS A 17 -7.23 -5.45 11.54
CA HIS A 17 -7.37 -4.29 12.42
C HIS A 17 -8.79 -4.22 13.02
N PRO A 18 -8.95 -4.09 14.35
CA PRO A 18 -10.25 -4.22 15.02
C PRO A 18 -11.28 -3.18 14.55
N ASP A 19 -10.83 -1.98 14.22
CA ASP A 19 -11.68 -0.91 13.66
C ASP A 19 -11.84 -0.95 12.13
N TYR A 20 -11.48 -2.05 11.45
CA TYR A 20 -11.68 -2.15 10.01
C TYR A 20 -13.15 -1.95 9.64
N LYS A 21 -13.41 -1.05 8.69
CA LYS A 21 -14.75 -0.79 8.16
C LYS A 21 -14.68 -0.65 6.65
N SER A 22 -15.63 -1.29 5.97
CA SER A 22 -15.83 -1.14 4.53
C SER A 22 -17.30 -0.90 4.26
N ARG A 23 -17.60 0.07 3.40
CA ARG A 23 -18.96 0.29 2.89
C ARG A 23 -19.24 -0.68 1.74
N GLU A 24 -20.51 -1.00 1.53
CA GLU A 24 -20.96 -1.89 0.44
C GLU A 24 -20.56 -1.36 -0.95
N ASP A 25 -20.40 -0.04 -1.08
CA ASP A 25 -19.94 0.62 -2.30
C ASP A 25 -18.45 0.39 -2.62
N GLY A 26 -17.66 -0.13 -1.67
CA GLY A 26 -16.23 -0.41 -1.78
C GLY A 26 -15.33 0.82 -1.83
N LEU A 27 -15.88 2.03 -1.71
CA LEU A 27 -15.14 3.30 -1.86
C LEU A 27 -14.67 3.89 -0.53
N HIS A 28 -15.12 3.31 0.57
CA HIS A 28 -14.87 3.84 1.90
C HIS A 28 -14.36 2.74 2.81
N GLN A 29 -13.15 2.29 2.52
CA GLN A 29 -12.40 1.42 3.41
C GLN A 29 -11.69 2.29 4.45
N GLN A 30 -11.81 1.95 5.72
CA GLN A 30 -11.08 2.53 6.85
C GLN A 30 -10.31 1.45 7.58
N ASN A 31 -9.11 1.79 8.05
CA ASN A 31 -8.24 0.87 8.78
C ASN A 31 -7.97 -0.43 7.99
N ASP A 32 -7.80 -0.28 6.67
CA ASP A 32 -7.56 -1.39 5.73
C ASP A 32 -6.12 -1.88 5.84
N ILE A 33 -5.86 -2.62 6.91
CA ILE A 33 -4.58 -3.24 7.26
C ILE A 33 -4.82 -4.52 8.07
N ALA A 34 -3.97 -5.52 7.85
CA ALA A 34 -3.97 -6.77 8.61
C ALA A 34 -2.53 -7.29 8.77
N LEU A 35 -2.31 -8.10 9.79
CA LEU A 35 -1.07 -8.86 10.00
C LEU A 35 -1.32 -10.34 9.74
N ILE A 36 -0.34 -11.03 9.18
CA ILE A 36 -0.38 -12.48 8.98
C ILE A 36 0.78 -13.08 9.77
N ARG A 37 0.47 -13.87 10.80
CA ARG A 37 1.45 -14.63 11.57
C ARG A 37 1.76 -15.91 10.80
N LEU A 38 3.02 -16.17 10.50
CA LEU A 38 3.43 -17.37 9.79
C LEU A 38 3.54 -18.54 10.75
N GLN A 39 3.06 -19.73 10.34
CA GLN A 39 3.14 -20.95 11.13
C GLN A 39 4.58 -21.40 11.43
N LYS A 40 5.52 -21.01 10.57
CA LYS A 40 6.94 -21.35 10.71
C LYS A 40 7.79 -20.10 10.52
N HIS A 41 8.78 -19.93 11.37
CA HIS A 41 9.80 -18.90 11.21
C HIS A 41 10.56 -19.08 9.88
N VAL A 42 10.87 -17.96 9.23
CA VAL A 42 11.73 -17.95 8.05
C VAL A 42 13.19 -17.94 8.52
N HIS A 43 13.80 -19.13 8.63
CA HIS A 43 15.11 -19.33 9.25
C HIS A 43 16.32 -18.73 8.49
N LYS A 44 16.14 -18.26 7.25
CA LYS A 44 17.24 -17.82 6.37
C LYS A 44 17.24 -16.30 6.14
N TYR A 45 17.47 -15.50 7.18
CA TYR A 45 17.76 -14.05 7.03
C TYR A 45 19.28 -13.75 7.10
N ASN A 46 20.05 -14.57 7.83
CA ASN A 46 21.43 -14.27 8.21
C ASN A 46 22.52 -14.96 7.37
N ASP A 47 22.17 -15.70 6.30
CA ASP A 47 23.16 -16.36 5.44
C ASP A 47 23.51 -15.44 4.26
N THR A 48 24.68 -14.80 4.36
CA THR A 48 25.15 -13.65 3.56
C THR A 48 25.48 -13.96 2.10
N SER A 49 25.25 -15.17 1.62
CA SER A 49 25.59 -15.56 0.24
C SER A 49 24.38 -16.02 -0.61
N ALA A 50 23.17 -16.14 -0.05
CA ALA A 50 22.04 -16.74 -0.77
C ALA A 50 20.62 -16.25 -0.39
N THR A 51 20.48 -15.23 0.46
CA THR A 51 19.17 -14.85 0.99
C THR A 51 18.42 -13.86 0.09
N ARG A 52 17.40 -14.34 -0.64
CA ARG A 52 16.41 -13.52 -1.38
C ARG A 52 15.28 -12.95 -0.51
N LEU A 53 15.27 -13.24 0.79
CA LEU A 53 14.20 -12.88 1.72
C LEU A 53 14.73 -11.92 2.78
N THR A 54 14.40 -10.65 2.63
CA THR A 54 14.81 -9.58 3.56
C THR A 54 13.55 -8.83 4.00
N PRO A 55 13.32 -8.65 5.31
CA PRO A 55 12.21 -7.83 5.77
C PRO A 55 12.41 -6.37 5.34
N ILE A 56 11.30 -5.71 5.00
CA ILE A 56 11.29 -4.27 4.74
C ILE A 56 11.25 -3.48 6.05
N CYS A 57 11.73 -2.23 6.04
CA CYS A 57 11.70 -1.41 7.25
C CYS A 57 10.31 -0.83 7.50
N LEU A 58 9.90 -0.79 8.77
CA LEU A 58 8.70 -0.10 9.21
C LEU A 58 9.00 1.36 9.60
N PRO A 59 8.14 2.33 9.28
CA PRO A 59 8.38 3.76 9.51
C PRO A 59 8.04 4.18 10.95
N ALA A 60 8.54 3.47 11.97
CA ALA A 60 8.24 3.72 13.38
C ALA A 60 8.65 5.13 13.86
N PHE A 61 9.61 5.77 13.19
CA PHE A 61 10.06 7.12 13.49
C PHE A 61 9.12 8.21 12.94
N ALA A 62 8.26 7.87 11.98
CA ALA A 62 7.48 8.84 11.24
C ALA A 62 6.17 9.16 11.97
N LYS A 63 5.95 10.45 12.26
CA LYS A 63 4.68 10.94 12.81
C LYS A 63 3.65 11.25 11.72
N ASP A 64 4.12 11.58 10.53
CA ASP A 64 3.32 11.93 9.36
C ASP A 64 4.06 11.53 8.06
N THR A 65 3.64 12.07 6.92
CA THR A 65 4.23 11.80 5.59
C THR A 65 5.31 12.80 5.16
N GLN A 66 5.74 13.74 6.01
CA GLN A 66 6.75 14.76 5.61
C GLN A 66 8.04 14.12 5.10
N PHE A 67 8.42 12.97 5.67
CA PHE A 67 9.63 12.24 5.26
C PHE A 67 9.54 11.64 3.85
N VAL A 68 8.36 11.60 3.24
CA VAL A 68 8.10 11.13 1.87
C VAL A 68 7.47 12.17 0.95
N GLU A 69 7.21 13.37 1.46
CA GLU A 69 6.64 14.46 0.69
C GLU A 69 7.57 14.87 -0.46
N HIS A 70 7.00 15.13 -1.64
CA HIS A 70 7.72 15.45 -2.88
C HIS A 70 8.70 14.37 -3.38
N LYS A 71 8.66 13.15 -2.83
CA LYS A 71 9.47 12.03 -3.29
C LYS A 71 8.72 11.19 -4.31
N LEU A 72 9.49 10.52 -5.18
CA LEU A 72 8.99 9.39 -5.95
C LEU A 72 8.94 8.17 -5.03
N LEU A 73 7.79 7.53 -4.99
CA LEU A 73 7.53 6.30 -4.26
C LEU A 73 7.56 5.12 -5.23
N GLU A 74 7.88 3.93 -4.73
CA GLU A 74 8.01 2.74 -5.56
C GLU A 74 6.93 1.72 -5.21
N ILE A 75 6.29 1.18 -6.23
CA ILE A 75 5.30 0.11 -6.14
C ILE A 75 5.91 -1.12 -6.80
N ALA A 76 5.81 -2.29 -6.16
CA ALA A 76 6.26 -3.55 -6.72
C ALA A 76 5.12 -4.58 -6.70
N GLY A 77 4.74 -5.08 -7.87
CA GLY A 77 3.62 -6.03 -8.03
C GLY A 77 3.83 -6.94 -9.22
N LEU A 78 3.05 -8.02 -9.30
CA LEU A 78 3.09 -8.92 -10.45
C LEU A 78 2.25 -8.37 -11.62
N GLY A 79 1.40 -7.37 -11.35
CA GLY A 79 0.40 -6.89 -12.29
C GLY A 79 -0.68 -7.94 -12.51
N ARG A 80 -1.77 -7.59 -13.20
CA ARG A 80 -2.66 -8.61 -13.77
C ARG A 80 -2.06 -9.07 -15.10
N PRO A 81 -1.64 -10.34 -15.25
CA PRO A 81 -1.56 -10.93 -16.57
C PRO A 81 -2.96 -10.84 -17.18
N HIS A 82 -3.09 -10.75 -18.51
CA HIS A 82 -4.42 -10.90 -19.11
C HIS A 82 -5.05 -12.20 -18.58
N LEU A 83 -6.38 -12.28 -18.45
CA LEU A 83 -7.11 -13.40 -17.82
C LEU A 83 -6.77 -14.81 -18.37
N THR A 84 -5.95 -14.88 -19.41
CA THR A 84 -5.46 -16.06 -20.13
C THR A 84 -3.98 -16.39 -19.89
N ASP A 85 -3.22 -15.52 -19.22
CA ASP A 85 -1.77 -15.67 -19.06
C ASP A 85 -1.43 -16.38 -17.75
N ASP A 86 -0.54 -17.35 -17.84
CA ASP A 86 -0.06 -18.15 -16.72
C ASP A 86 0.74 -17.25 -15.75
N ILE A 87 0.16 -16.96 -14.57
CA ILE A 87 0.75 -16.13 -13.52
C ILE A 87 2.14 -16.67 -13.10
N SER A 88 2.42 -17.96 -13.33
CA SER A 88 3.66 -18.61 -12.92
C SER A 88 4.93 -18.01 -13.56
N ASN A 89 4.81 -17.33 -14.70
CA ASN A 89 5.95 -16.82 -15.47
C ASN A 89 5.98 -15.28 -15.60
N SER A 90 5.09 -14.56 -14.91
CA SER A 90 5.06 -13.10 -14.97
C SER A 90 6.19 -12.50 -14.12
N PRO A 91 7.11 -11.70 -14.70
CA PRO A 91 8.17 -11.08 -13.92
C PRO A 91 7.58 -10.03 -12.96
N LEU A 92 8.16 -9.90 -11.77
CA LEU A 92 7.85 -8.80 -10.86
C LEU A 92 8.15 -7.47 -11.54
N GLN A 93 7.19 -6.55 -11.52
CA GLN A 93 7.31 -5.22 -12.09
C GLN A 93 7.40 -4.18 -10.99
N THR A 94 8.22 -3.17 -11.21
CA THR A 94 8.36 -2.01 -10.32
C THR A 94 8.03 -0.73 -11.06
N MET A 95 7.30 0.17 -10.42
CA MET A 95 6.97 1.48 -10.96
C MET A 95 7.23 2.56 -9.93
N ARG A 96 7.71 3.72 -10.39
CA ARG A 96 7.87 4.92 -9.57
C ARG A 96 6.73 5.88 -9.80
N VAL A 97 6.08 6.30 -8.73
CA VAL A 97 4.92 7.20 -8.75
C VAL A 97 5.16 8.41 -7.84
N PRO A 98 4.80 9.63 -8.26
CA PRO A 98 4.83 10.79 -7.38
C PRO A 98 3.72 10.71 -6.33
N MET A 99 4.07 11.08 -5.09
CA MET A 99 3.11 11.33 -4.03
C MET A 99 2.26 12.56 -4.33
N VAL A 100 0.97 12.51 -4.00
CA VAL A 100 0.05 13.66 -3.99
C VAL A 100 -0.01 14.22 -2.57
N ALA A 101 0.06 15.54 -2.44
CA ALA A 101 -0.10 16.21 -1.16
C ALA A 101 -1.47 15.85 -0.54
N GLN A 102 -1.50 15.65 0.78
CA GLN A 102 -2.70 15.16 1.49
C GLN A 102 -3.95 15.98 1.17
N LYS A 103 -3.83 17.31 1.27
CA LYS A 103 -4.93 18.25 1.01
C LYS A 103 -5.44 18.16 -0.43
N ASP A 104 -4.54 18.01 -1.39
CA ASP A 104 -4.91 17.90 -2.80
C ASP A 104 -5.61 16.57 -3.05
N CYS A 105 -5.14 15.48 -2.43
CA CYS A 105 -5.81 14.19 -2.54
C CYS A 105 -7.24 14.23 -1.99
N GLU A 106 -7.42 14.77 -0.78
CA GLU A 106 -8.73 14.93 -0.15
C GLU A 106 -9.67 15.76 -1.02
N ASN A 107 -9.18 16.86 -1.60
CA ASN A 107 -9.96 17.72 -2.49
C ASN A 107 -10.35 17.01 -3.79
N ILE A 108 -9.41 16.33 -4.46
CA ILE A 108 -9.68 15.62 -5.72
C ILE A 108 -10.71 14.51 -5.50
N TRP A 109 -10.52 13.70 -4.45
CA TRP A 109 -11.46 12.62 -4.12
C TRP A 109 -12.85 13.17 -3.77
N SER A 110 -12.93 14.21 -2.93
CA SER A 110 -14.21 14.82 -2.57
C SER A 110 -14.95 15.35 -3.80
N ASN A 111 -14.24 16.04 -4.70
CA ASN A 111 -14.83 16.59 -5.92
C ASN A 111 -15.33 15.50 -6.88
N GLU A 112 -14.56 14.42 -7.06
CA GLU A 112 -14.96 13.31 -7.94
C GLU A 112 -16.14 12.50 -7.37
N LEU A 113 -16.20 12.31 -6.05
CA LEU A 113 -17.35 11.67 -5.39
C LEU A 113 -18.66 12.46 -5.59
N VAL A 114 -18.58 13.80 -5.51
CA VAL A 114 -19.72 14.69 -5.76
C VAL A 114 -20.13 14.62 -7.24
N LYS A 115 -19.17 14.76 -8.15
CA LYS A 115 -19.39 14.74 -9.60
C LYS A 115 -20.05 13.46 -10.09
N GLU A 116 -19.67 12.33 -9.51
CA GLU A 116 -20.21 11.01 -9.87
C GLU A 116 -21.47 10.65 -9.04
N SER A 117 -22.02 11.63 -8.30
CA SER A 117 -23.24 11.49 -7.48
C SER A 117 -23.17 10.37 -6.44
N LEU A 118 -21.96 10.08 -5.95
CA LEU A 118 -21.70 9.06 -4.93
C LEU A 118 -21.74 9.62 -3.53
N CYS A 119 -21.46 10.92 -3.44
CA CYS A 119 -21.61 11.71 -2.24
C CYS A 119 -22.36 12.98 -2.63
N PRO A 120 -23.70 12.92 -2.80
CA PRO A 120 -24.48 14.10 -3.13
C PRO A 120 -24.29 15.17 -2.05
N GLY A 121 -24.12 16.43 -2.48
CA GLY A 121 -23.78 17.53 -1.59
C GLY A 121 -24.78 17.66 -0.42
N GLY A 122 -24.27 17.60 0.82
CA GLY A 122 -25.06 17.67 2.06
C GLY A 122 -24.79 16.51 3.03
N GLU A 123 -24.24 15.39 2.55
CA GLU A 123 -23.91 14.22 3.37
C GLU A 123 -22.45 14.25 3.85
N THR A 124 -22.21 14.57 5.13
CA THR A 124 -20.86 14.60 5.73
C THR A 124 -20.23 13.21 5.89
N ASN A 125 -21.06 12.18 5.89
CA ASN A 125 -20.73 10.77 6.10
C ASN A 125 -20.36 10.00 4.82
N CYS A 126 -20.13 10.66 3.68
CA CYS A 126 -19.52 10.06 2.49
C CYS A 126 -18.24 10.80 2.04
N MET A 127 -17.93 11.94 2.68
CA MET A 127 -16.77 12.78 2.34
C MET A 127 -15.46 12.31 2.98
N TRP A 128 -15.50 11.30 3.86
CA TRP A 128 -14.34 10.74 4.57
C TRP A 128 -13.61 9.63 3.81
N ALA A 129 -13.78 9.54 2.49
CA ALA A 129 -13.12 8.52 1.68
C ALA A 129 -11.59 8.53 1.86
N VAL A 130 -10.99 9.72 1.90
CA VAL A 130 -9.56 9.90 2.13
C VAL A 130 -9.37 10.80 3.35
N SER A 131 -8.57 10.33 4.29
CA SER A 131 -8.18 11.01 5.53
C SER A 131 -6.66 10.95 5.71
N ASN A 132 -6.14 11.55 6.79
CA ASN A 132 -4.72 11.48 7.15
C ASN A 132 -4.19 10.05 7.43
N LYS A 133 -5.07 9.03 7.44
CA LYS A 133 -4.70 7.61 7.47
C LYS A 133 -4.37 7.02 6.10
N PHE A 134 -4.38 7.84 5.05
CA PHE A 134 -4.07 7.43 3.69
C PHE A 134 -2.89 8.21 3.10
N ILE A 135 -2.28 7.63 2.07
CA ILE A 135 -1.31 8.26 1.16
C ILE A 135 -1.89 8.14 -0.23
N CYS A 136 -1.74 9.19 -1.04
CA CYS A 136 -2.19 9.17 -2.42
C CYS A 136 -1.03 9.33 -3.39
N THR A 137 -1.15 8.72 -4.55
CA THR A 137 -0.17 8.86 -5.62
C THR A 137 -0.85 9.22 -6.93
N ASN A 138 -0.20 10.07 -7.72
CA ASN A 138 -0.63 10.37 -9.07
C ASN A 138 0.26 9.54 -9.99
N GLY A 139 -0.29 8.82 -10.96
CA GLY A 139 0.60 8.06 -11.81
C GLY A 139 -0.02 7.00 -12.67
N ILE A 140 -1.34 6.81 -12.66
CA ILE A 140 -1.83 5.66 -13.37
C ILE A 140 -3.17 5.81 -14.09
N LYS A 141 -3.14 6.55 -15.21
CA LYS A 141 -4.17 6.45 -16.26
C LYS A 141 -4.08 5.15 -17.08
N GLU A 142 -2.93 4.46 -17.13
CA GLU A 142 -2.73 3.31 -18.04
C GLU A 142 -2.27 1.97 -17.40
N ILE A 143 -1.71 1.97 -16.19
CA ILE A 143 -1.26 0.76 -15.42
C ILE A 143 -2.02 0.63 -14.05
N GLY A 144 -3.21 1.23 -13.94
CA GLY A 144 -3.68 1.74 -12.64
C GLY A 144 -3.96 0.69 -11.60
N LEU A 145 -3.91 1.05 -10.31
CA LEU A 145 -4.46 0.21 -9.23
C LEU A 145 -5.96 -0.04 -9.40
N CYS A 146 -6.60 0.59 -10.40
CA CYS A 146 -7.80 0.14 -11.08
C CYS A 146 -7.74 -1.32 -11.62
N SER A 147 -6.54 -1.91 -11.71
CA SER A 147 -6.23 -3.29 -12.06
C SER A 147 -6.29 -4.23 -10.84
N GLY A 148 -6.58 -3.73 -9.64
CA GLY A 148 -7.05 -4.50 -8.49
C GLY A 148 -6.12 -5.55 -7.90
N GLU A 149 -4.89 -5.15 -7.56
CA GLU A 149 -4.08 -5.82 -6.54
C GLU A 149 -4.15 -5.00 -5.23
N THR A 150 -4.97 -5.45 -4.25
CA THR A 150 -4.99 -4.90 -2.88
C THR A 150 -3.75 -5.35 -2.10
N GLY A 151 -3.29 -4.53 -1.16
CA GLY A 151 -2.23 -4.90 -0.22
C GLY A 151 -0.81 -4.87 -0.78
N VAL A 152 -0.64 -4.51 -2.05
CA VAL A 152 0.67 -4.25 -2.68
C VAL A 152 1.41 -3.14 -1.92
N PRO A 153 2.72 -3.29 -1.65
CA PRO A 153 3.46 -2.29 -0.89
C PRO A 153 3.76 -1.05 -1.72
N LEU A 154 3.54 0.11 -1.10
CA LEU A 154 4.11 1.40 -1.51
C LEU A 154 5.35 1.65 -0.66
N MET A 155 6.48 1.84 -1.31
CA MET A 155 7.80 1.84 -0.68
C MET A 155 8.51 3.18 -0.91
N ALA A 156 9.33 3.59 0.07
CA ALA A 156 10.14 4.79 -0.02
C ALA A 156 11.59 4.49 0.37
N GLN A 157 12.52 4.97 -0.45
CA GLN A 157 13.93 4.95 -0.10
C GLN A 157 14.23 6.16 0.80
N VAL A 158 14.67 5.89 2.03
CA VAL A 158 14.92 6.91 3.05
C VAL A 158 16.42 6.92 3.40
N PRO A 159 17.12 8.06 3.21
CA PRO A 159 18.47 8.26 3.71
C PRO A 159 18.53 8.14 5.24
N LEU A 160 19.52 7.41 5.75
CA LEU A 160 19.79 7.27 7.18
C LEU A 160 20.86 8.23 7.67
N ASP A 161 21.63 8.82 6.75
CA ASP A 161 22.66 9.80 7.04
C ASP A 161 22.45 11.09 6.25
N ARG A 162 23.11 12.18 6.69
CA ARG A 162 22.95 13.50 6.06
C ARG A 162 23.53 13.56 4.65
N ARG A 163 24.48 12.68 4.31
CA ARG A 163 25.12 12.61 3.00
C ARG A 163 24.30 11.79 2.00
N GLY A 164 23.42 10.91 2.48
CA GLY A 164 22.65 10.00 1.64
C GLY A 164 23.44 8.78 1.18
N ASP A 165 24.62 8.54 1.76
CA ASP A 165 25.48 7.40 1.43
C ASP A 165 24.83 6.09 1.90
N VAL A 166 24.01 6.16 2.94
CA VAL A 166 23.29 5.00 3.49
C VAL A 166 21.80 5.26 3.40
N SER A 167 21.07 4.36 2.76
CA SER A 167 19.60 4.41 2.68
C SER A 167 18.99 3.05 2.96
N LYS A 168 17.75 3.06 3.44
CA LYS A 168 16.92 1.86 3.59
C LYS A 168 15.58 2.03 2.91
N LEU A 169 15.00 0.89 2.53
CA LEU A 169 13.67 0.84 1.94
C LEU A 169 12.63 0.64 3.06
N PHE A 170 11.66 1.55 3.10
CA PHE A 170 10.57 1.54 4.06
C PHE A 170 9.25 1.25 3.36
N ILE A 171 8.39 0.45 3.97
CA ILE A 171 6.99 0.37 3.57
C ILE A 171 6.24 1.57 4.13
N VAL A 172 5.66 2.39 3.27
CA VAL A 172 4.98 3.63 3.67
C VAL A 172 3.49 3.57 3.42
N GLY A 173 3.06 2.74 2.48
CA GLY A 173 1.65 2.50 2.21
C GLY A 173 1.35 1.06 1.81
N LEU A 174 0.08 0.68 1.92
CA LEU A 174 -0.49 -0.56 1.40
C LEU A 174 -1.62 -0.21 0.45
N ALA A 175 -1.62 -0.76 -0.77
CA ALA A 175 -2.64 -0.46 -1.76
C ALA A 175 -4.04 -0.74 -1.21
N SER A 176 -4.90 0.28 -1.18
CA SER A 176 -6.24 0.27 -0.61
C SER A 176 -7.22 0.97 -1.56
N GLN A 177 -8.53 0.89 -1.29
CA GLN A 177 -9.61 1.50 -2.08
C GLN A 177 -9.48 1.30 -3.58
N ILE A 178 -9.73 0.06 -4.01
CA ILE A 178 -9.77 -0.27 -5.44
C ILE A 178 -11.11 0.24 -6.02
N THR A 179 -11.06 1.32 -6.79
CA THR A 179 -12.23 1.83 -7.55
C THR A 179 -12.71 0.85 -8.63
N GLY A 180 -11.90 -0.17 -8.96
CA GLY A 180 -12.19 -1.57 -9.32
C GLY A 180 -13.07 -1.87 -10.54
N LYS A 181 -14.07 -1.05 -10.79
CA LYS A 181 -15.05 -1.21 -11.88
C LYS A 181 -15.46 0.13 -12.49
N ARG A 182 -15.06 1.26 -11.92
CA ARG A 182 -15.51 2.57 -12.37
C ARG A 182 -14.43 3.23 -13.22
N LYS A 183 -14.38 2.83 -14.50
CA LYS A 183 -13.45 3.35 -15.55
C LYS A 183 -13.48 4.87 -15.77
N ARG A 184 -14.30 5.63 -15.04
CA ARG A 184 -14.49 7.08 -15.18
C ARG A 184 -13.85 7.92 -14.08
N PHE A 185 -13.32 7.29 -13.03
CA PHE A 185 -12.69 8.01 -11.91
C PHE A 185 -11.26 8.35 -12.25
N SER A 186 -10.97 9.64 -12.47
CA SER A 186 -9.61 10.17 -12.56
C SER A 186 -9.10 10.52 -11.15
N CYS A 187 -9.26 9.62 -10.19
CA CYS A 187 -8.80 9.82 -8.81
C CYS A 187 -7.34 9.35 -8.65
N PRO A 188 -6.56 9.98 -7.75
CA PRO A 188 -5.29 9.44 -7.29
C PRO A 188 -5.48 8.04 -6.70
N ASP A 189 -4.50 7.17 -6.87
CA ASP A 189 -4.48 5.87 -6.19
C ASP A 189 -4.31 6.09 -4.69
N VAL A 190 -4.97 5.27 -3.87
CA VAL A 190 -5.04 5.43 -2.41
C VAL A 190 -4.35 4.25 -1.73
N PHE A 191 -3.58 4.55 -0.69
CA PHE A 191 -2.85 3.56 0.09
C PHE A 191 -3.10 3.80 1.57
N THR A 192 -3.32 2.74 2.34
CA THR A 192 -3.33 2.81 3.81
C THR A 192 -1.95 3.26 4.29
N ARG A 193 -1.88 4.38 5.02
CA ARG A 193 -0.64 4.97 5.54
C ARG A 193 -0.10 4.14 6.70
N VAL A 194 0.99 3.40 6.49
CA VAL A 194 1.54 2.47 7.50
C VAL A 194 1.95 3.20 8.78
N SER A 195 2.51 4.42 8.68
CA SER A 195 2.92 5.19 9.86
C SER A 195 1.77 5.48 10.84
N SER A 196 0.52 5.57 10.36
CA SER A 196 -0.66 5.78 11.20
C SER A 196 -1.06 4.56 12.04
N TYR A 197 -0.50 3.39 11.76
CA TYR A 197 -0.84 2.13 12.43
C TYR A 197 0.34 1.53 13.19
N MET A 198 1.46 2.23 13.32
CA MET A 198 2.67 1.70 13.96
C MET A 198 2.43 1.26 15.40
N THR A 199 1.62 2.00 16.17
CA THR A 199 1.24 1.58 17.54
C THR A 199 0.51 0.24 17.51
N TRP A 200 -0.56 0.12 16.72
CA TRP A 200 -1.30 -1.13 16.59
C TRP A 200 -0.42 -2.30 16.10
N ILE A 201 0.45 -2.06 15.10
CA ILE A 201 1.38 -3.08 14.60
C ILE A 201 2.30 -3.56 15.72
N LEU A 202 2.92 -2.64 16.47
CA LEU A 202 3.88 -2.98 17.53
C LEU A 202 3.21 -3.67 18.71
N ASP A 203 2.02 -3.23 19.11
CA ASP A 203 1.24 -3.85 20.17
C ASP A 203 0.86 -5.29 19.77
N THR A 204 0.36 -5.48 18.54
CA THR A 204 -0.08 -6.79 18.04
C THR A 204 1.07 -7.80 17.88
N ILE A 205 2.28 -7.36 17.52
CA ILE A 205 3.45 -8.26 17.42
C ILE A 205 4.16 -8.46 18.76
N GLY A 206 3.90 -7.60 19.75
CA GLY A 206 4.44 -7.69 21.11
C GLY A 206 3.65 -8.63 22.01
N GLU A 207 2.40 -8.94 21.64
CA GLU A 207 1.54 -9.99 22.21
C GLU A 207 1.94 -11.40 21.73
#